data_AF-A0A5P0JJP2-F1
#
_entry.id   AF-A0A5P0JJP2-F1
#
_cell.length_a   1.000
_cell.length_b   1.000
_cell.length_c   1.000
_cell.angle_alpha   90.00
_cell.angle_beta   90.00
_cell.angle_gamma   90.00
#
_symmetry.space_group_name_H-M   'P 1'
#
loop_
_entity.id
_entity.type
_entity.pdbx_description
1 polymer ?
#
loop_
_entity_poly.entity_id
_entity_poly.type
_entity_poly.pdbx_seq_one_letter_code
_entity_poly.pdbx_strand_id
1 'polypeptide(L)'
;FANTYSTLDVSLNDLRLQISFFEYALGAAEDIANKIKQTTDEYINTILPPLTKALFKYVREGKYTFCTPGHMGGTAFQKSPVGSLFYDFFGPNTMKSDISISVSELGSLLDHSGPHKEA
;
A
#
# COMPACT_ATOMS: atom_id res chain seq x y z
N PHE A 1 -5.59 -39.66 1.21
CA PHE A 1 -4.17 -39.96 1.43
C PHE A 1 -3.51 -38.75 2.09
N ALA A 2 -3.68 -38.61 3.41
CA ALA A 2 -2.97 -37.61 4.19
C ALA A 2 -1.62 -38.25 4.57
N ASN A 3 -0.52 -37.69 4.07
CA ASN A 3 0.82 -38.16 4.43
C ASN A 3 1.13 -37.64 5.84
N THR A 4 1.18 -38.53 6.83
CA THR A 4 1.39 -38.22 8.24
C THR A 4 2.85 -37.86 8.59
N TYR A 5 3.72 -37.67 7.58
CA TYR A 5 5.17 -37.51 7.72
C TYR A 5 5.73 -36.21 7.11
N SER A 6 4.96 -35.14 7.03
CA SER A 6 5.53 -33.81 6.71
C SER A 6 6.19 -33.22 7.95
N THR A 7 7.44 -33.64 8.22
CA THR A 7 8.30 -33.04 9.25
C THR A 7 9.14 -31.93 8.63
N LEU A 8 9.39 -30.86 9.39
CA LEU A 8 10.35 -29.83 9.00
C LEU A 8 11.77 -30.37 9.17
N ASP A 9 12.63 -30.13 8.19
CA ASP A 9 14.04 -30.53 8.25
C ASP A 9 14.87 -29.53 9.08
N VAL A 10 15.91 -30.02 9.77
CA VAL A 10 16.81 -29.20 10.60
C VAL A 10 17.54 -28.15 9.77
N SER A 11 17.74 -28.42 8.47
CA SER A 11 18.34 -27.47 7.52
C SER A 11 17.55 -26.17 7.34
N LEU A 12 16.26 -26.15 7.72
CA LEU A 12 15.41 -24.97 7.59
C LEU A 12 15.57 -23.98 8.74
N ASN A 13 16.23 -24.37 9.85
CA ASN A 13 16.26 -23.58 11.09
C ASN A 13 16.92 -22.20 10.92
N ASP A 14 17.91 -22.08 10.04
CA ASP A 14 18.65 -20.83 9.83
C ASP A 14 18.07 -19.98 8.67
N LEU A 15 16.97 -20.42 8.05
CA LEU A 15 16.35 -19.72 6.93
C LEU A 15 15.27 -18.74 7.40
N ARG A 16 15.31 -17.49 6.91
CA ARG A 16 14.23 -16.51 7.13
C ARG A 16 13.07 -16.79 6.16
N LEU A 17 12.12 -17.61 6.59
CA LEU A 17 11.00 -18.06 5.78
C LEU A 17 9.68 -17.50 6.31
N GLN A 18 8.77 -17.13 5.41
CA GLN A 18 7.36 -16.88 5.69
C GLN A 18 6.54 -17.92 4.95
N ILE A 19 6.06 -18.94 5.67
CA ILE A 19 5.39 -20.12 5.08
C ILE A 19 4.00 -20.28 5.69
N SER A 20 3.01 -20.45 4.83
CA SER A 20 1.66 -20.86 5.21
C SER A 20 1.37 -22.26 4.67
N PHE A 21 0.99 -23.18 5.55
CA PHE A 21 0.61 -24.53 5.19
C PHE A 21 -0.91 -24.63 5.04
N PHE A 22 -1.37 -25.33 4.00
CA PHE A 22 -2.79 -25.53 3.70
C PHE A 22 -3.11 -27.00 3.49
N GLU A 23 -4.33 -27.39 3.80
CA GLU A 23 -4.84 -28.74 3.58
C GLU A 23 -5.62 -28.82 2.27
N TYR A 24 -5.61 -30.00 1.65
CA TYR A 24 -6.46 -30.29 0.50
C TYR A 24 -7.86 -30.70 0.95
N ALA A 25 -8.76 -29.72 1.03
CA ALA A 25 -10.17 -29.94 1.37
C ALA A 25 -11.11 -29.20 0.40
N LEU A 26 -12.17 -29.88 -0.02
CA LEU A 26 -13.26 -29.23 -0.77
C LEU A 26 -13.96 -28.21 0.13
N GLY A 27 -14.31 -27.04 -0.42
CA GLY A 27 -14.94 -25.94 0.34
C GLY A 27 -13.95 -25.02 1.08
N ALA A 28 -12.67 -25.37 1.18
CA ALA A 28 -11.65 -24.52 1.82
C ALA A 28 -11.12 -23.38 0.91
N ALA A 29 -11.46 -23.40 -0.38
CA ALA A 29 -10.87 -22.50 -1.37
C ALA A 29 -11.07 -21.01 -1.07
N GLU A 30 -12.25 -20.61 -0.57
CA GLU A 30 -12.55 -19.22 -0.25
C GLU A 30 -11.71 -18.71 0.93
N ASP A 31 -11.64 -19.48 2.02
CA ASP A 31 -10.83 -19.14 3.19
C ASP A 31 -9.32 -19.10 2.84
N ILE A 32 -8.84 -20.09 2.08
CA ILE A 32 -7.45 -20.12 1.61
C ILE A 32 -7.15 -18.89 0.73
N ALA A 33 -8.04 -18.51 -0.19
CA ALA A 33 -7.86 -17.32 -1.03
C ALA A 33 -7.81 -16.02 -0.20
N ASN A 34 -8.68 -15.89 0.81
CA ASN A 34 -8.66 -14.75 1.73
C ASN A 34 -7.36 -14.68 2.53
N LYS A 35 -6.85 -15.82 3.02
CA LYS A 35 -5.54 -15.89 3.70
C LYS A 35 -4.40 -15.48 2.77
N ILE A 36 -4.39 -15.97 1.52
CA ILE A 36 -3.40 -15.55 0.53
C ILE A 36 -3.45 -14.04 0.28
N LYS A 37 -4.66 -13.46 0.18
CA LYS A 37 -4.84 -12.03 0.00
C LYS A 37 -4.29 -11.24 1.20
N GLN A 38 -4.60 -11.66 2.43
CA GLN A 38 -4.07 -11.05 3.65
C GLN A 38 -2.54 -11.14 3.72
N THR A 39 -1.95 -12.31 3.47
CA THR A 39 -0.50 -12.49 3.45
C THR A 39 0.17 -11.66 2.34
N THR A 40 -0.50 -11.46 1.21
CA THR A 40 -0.01 -10.56 0.15
C THR A 40 0.02 -9.11 0.62
N ASP A 41 -1.04 -8.66 1.31
CA ASP A 41 -1.11 -7.31 1.84
C ASP A 41 -0.08 -7.09 2.97
N GLU A 42 0.15 -8.09 3.83
CA GLU A 42 1.22 -8.12 4.83
C GLU A 42 2.61 -8.04 4.20
N TYR A 43 2.84 -8.80 3.12
CA TYR A 43 4.12 -8.77 2.39
C TYR A 43 4.38 -7.38 1.81
N ILE A 44 3.40 -6.80 1.11
CA ILE A 44 3.47 -5.44 0.56
C ILE A 44 3.76 -4.43 1.68
N ASN A 45 3.08 -4.55 2.82
CA ASN A 45 3.33 -3.68 3.97
C ASN A 45 4.71 -3.91 4.61
N THR A 46 5.26 -5.11 4.57
CA THR A 46 6.57 -5.41 5.14
C THR A 46 7.69 -4.78 4.32
N ILE A 47 7.58 -4.82 2.99
CA ILE A 47 8.62 -4.32 2.09
C ILE A 47 8.53 -2.81 1.83
N LEU A 48 7.36 -2.20 2.00
CA LEU A 48 7.19 -0.77 1.76
C LEU A 48 7.78 0.07 2.91
N PRO A 49 8.64 1.06 2.61
CA PRO A 49 9.18 1.98 3.61
C PRO A 49 8.07 2.88 4.18
N PRO A 50 8.26 3.42 5.40
CA PRO A 50 7.21 4.08 6.19
C PRO A 50 6.53 5.25 5.46
N LEU A 51 7.30 6.17 4.87
CA LEU A 51 6.76 7.33 4.16
C LEU A 51 5.95 6.93 2.91
N THR A 52 6.50 6.07 2.06
CA THR A 52 5.80 5.62 0.84
C THR A 52 4.52 4.84 1.18
N LYS A 53 4.55 4.02 2.23
CA LYS A 53 3.38 3.30 2.73
C LYS A 53 2.28 4.27 3.19
N ALA A 54 2.65 5.29 3.96
CA ALA A 54 1.72 6.32 4.42
C ALA A 54 1.13 7.12 3.24
N LEU A 55 1.97 7.54 2.29
CA LEU A 55 1.53 8.25 1.08
C LEU A 55 0.55 7.43 0.24
N PHE A 56 0.85 6.15 0.01
CA PHE A 56 -0.05 5.28 -0.74
C PHE A 56 -1.38 5.04 -0.01
N LYS A 57 -1.35 4.94 1.32
CA LYS A 57 -2.56 4.85 2.14
C LYS A 57 -3.39 6.13 1.99
N TYR A 58 -2.77 7.30 2.12
CA TYR A 58 -3.42 8.60 1.91
C TYR A 58 -4.09 8.70 0.53
N VAL A 59 -3.38 8.34 -0.54
CA VAL A 59 -3.90 8.41 -1.92
C VAL A 59 -5.13 7.51 -2.15
N ARG A 60 -5.26 6.43 -1.38
CA ARG A 60 -6.41 5.50 -1.44
C ARG A 60 -7.59 5.95 -0.55
N GLU A 61 -7.31 6.51 0.61
CA GLU A 61 -8.31 6.71 1.68
C GLU A 61 -8.66 8.18 1.96
N GLY A 62 -7.75 9.11 1.68
CA GLY A 62 -7.82 10.52 2.05
C GLY A 62 -8.95 11.29 1.37
N LYS A 63 -9.62 12.16 2.14
CA LYS A 63 -10.74 13.02 1.69
C LYS A 63 -10.52 14.49 2.04
N TYR A 64 -9.29 14.98 1.92
CA TYR A 64 -9.01 16.39 2.19
C TYR A 64 -9.55 17.29 1.09
N THR A 65 -10.19 18.39 1.50
CA THR A 65 -10.69 19.45 0.63
C THR A 65 -10.23 20.79 1.20
N PHE A 66 -10.17 21.84 0.36
CA PHE A 66 -9.70 23.17 0.77
C PHE A 66 -8.25 23.25 1.29
N CYS A 67 -7.37 22.38 0.80
CA CYS A 67 -5.93 22.42 1.07
C CYS A 67 -5.14 22.81 -0.18
N THR A 68 -3.89 23.22 0.01
CA THR A 68 -2.90 23.26 -1.08
C THR A 68 -2.33 21.85 -1.31
N PRO A 69 -1.96 21.48 -2.55
CA PRO A 69 -1.96 22.27 -3.79
C PRO A 69 -3.36 22.59 -4.35
N GLY A 70 -3.50 23.74 -5.01
CA GLY A 70 -4.79 24.24 -5.52
C GLY A 70 -5.45 23.39 -6.62
N HIS A 71 -4.71 22.46 -7.23
CA HIS A 71 -5.31 21.49 -8.16
C HIS A 71 -6.06 20.35 -7.46
N MET A 72 -5.92 20.20 -6.14
CA MET A 72 -6.69 19.29 -5.28
C MET A 72 -6.80 17.86 -5.84
N GLY A 73 -5.66 17.15 -5.91
CA GLY A 73 -5.62 15.79 -6.46
C GLY A 73 -5.90 15.70 -7.96
N GLY A 74 -5.86 16.85 -8.66
CA GLY A 74 -6.09 16.95 -10.11
C GLY A 74 -7.50 17.38 -10.50
N THR A 75 -8.36 17.68 -9.52
CA THR A 75 -9.70 18.26 -9.73
C THR A 75 -9.68 19.49 -10.63
N ALA A 76 -8.70 20.40 -10.47
CA ALA A 76 -8.61 21.59 -11.32
C ALA A 76 -8.20 21.26 -12.77
N PHE A 77 -7.30 20.28 -12.97
CA PHE A 77 -6.88 19.86 -14.31
C PHE A 77 -8.08 19.36 -15.13
N GLN A 78 -9.01 18.63 -14.51
CA GLN A 78 -10.22 18.15 -15.19
C GLN A 78 -11.22 19.25 -15.60
N LYS A 79 -11.01 20.51 -15.21
CA LYS A 79 -11.88 21.65 -15.57
C LYS A 79 -11.43 22.39 -16.83
N SER A 80 -10.34 21.97 -17.47
CA SER A 80 -9.82 22.57 -18.70
C SER A 80 -9.63 21.49 -19.78
N PRO A 81 -9.96 21.73 -21.06
CA PRO A 81 -9.73 20.75 -22.13
C PRO A 81 -8.26 20.32 -22.27
N VAL A 82 -7.32 21.27 -22.14
CA VAL A 82 -5.88 20.92 -22.13
C VAL A 82 -5.46 20.27 -20.82
N GLY A 83 -6.12 20.63 -19.72
CA GLY A 83 -5.86 20.05 -18.40
C GLY A 83 -6.33 18.60 -18.28
N SER A 84 -7.44 18.21 -18.92
CA SER A 84 -7.89 16.82 -18.91
C SER A 84 -6.92 15.91 -19.65
N LEU A 85 -6.34 16.36 -20.76
CA LEU A 85 -5.28 15.64 -21.46
C LEU A 85 -4.04 15.45 -20.56
N PHE A 86 -3.67 16.48 -19.79
CA PHE A 86 -2.57 16.40 -18.82
C PHE A 86 -2.89 15.41 -17.69
N TYR A 87 -4.11 15.45 -17.15
CA TYR A 87 -4.58 14.54 -16.12
C TYR A 87 -4.56 13.08 -16.62
N ASP A 88 -5.05 12.83 -17.83
CA ASP A 88 -5.11 11.48 -18.42
C ASP A 88 -3.72 10.94 -18.74
N PHE A 89 -2.79 11.82 -19.15
CA PHE A 89 -1.41 11.43 -19.44
C PHE A 89 -0.66 10.94 -18.17
N PHE A 90 -0.73 11.68 -17.07
CA PHE A 90 -0.02 11.34 -15.84
C PHE A 90 -0.80 10.40 -14.91
N GLY A 91 -2.12 10.37 -15.04
CA GLY A 91 -3.01 9.51 -14.29
C GLY A 91 -3.34 9.98 -12.86
N PRO A 92 -4.34 9.34 -12.24
CA PRO A 92 -4.93 9.78 -10.97
C PRO A 92 -3.97 9.67 -9.77
N ASN A 93 -3.12 8.64 -9.73
CA ASN A 93 -2.25 8.43 -8.57
C ASN A 93 -1.17 9.50 -8.49
N THR A 94 -0.55 9.85 -9.62
CA THR A 94 0.43 10.94 -9.74
C THR A 94 -0.15 12.26 -9.22
N MET A 95 -1.37 12.60 -9.66
CA MET A 95 -2.03 13.84 -9.27
C MET A 95 -2.44 13.86 -7.80
N LYS A 96 -2.87 12.72 -7.24
CA LYS A 96 -3.29 12.61 -5.84
C LYS A 96 -2.14 12.50 -4.85
N SER A 97 -0.96 12.07 -5.29
CA SER A 97 0.26 12.04 -4.47
C SER A 97 0.97 13.39 -4.37
N ASP A 98 0.61 14.37 -5.20
CA ASP A 98 1.10 15.74 -5.07
C ASP A 98 0.33 16.48 -3.98
N ILE A 99 0.97 16.62 -2.82
CA ILE A 99 0.34 17.03 -1.55
C ILE A 99 1.23 18.06 -0.82
N SER A 100 0.71 18.56 0.30
CA SER A 100 1.45 19.45 1.21
C SER A 100 1.39 18.95 2.65
N ILE A 101 2.06 19.67 3.56
CA ILE A 101 1.97 19.46 5.02
C ILE A 101 0.56 19.62 5.60
N SER A 102 -0.42 20.02 4.79
CA SER A 102 -1.84 19.98 5.17
C SER A 102 -2.32 18.55 5.46
N VAL A 103 -1.62 17.54 4.93
CA VAL A 103 -1.79 16.11 5.24
C VAL A 103 -0.94 15.78 6.47
N SER A 104 -1.48 16.08 7.65
CA SER A 104 -0.71 16.04 8.90
C SER A 104 -0.24 14.64 9.29
N GLU A 105 -0.93 13.58 8.86
CA GLU A 105 -0.55 12.19 9.12
C GLU A 105 0.76 11.77 8.43
N LEU A 106 1.21 12.51 7.42
CA LEU A 106 2.51 12.30 6.77
C LEU A 106 3.65 13.07 7.44
N GLY A 107 3.36 13.98 8.37
CA GLY A 107 4.34 14.82 9.03
C GLY A 107 4.91 15.90 8.09
N SER A 108 6.12 16.36 8.40
CA SER A 108 6.78 17.46 7.67
C SER A 108 8.23 17.11 7.38
N LEU A 109 8.62 17.29 6.12
CA LEU A 109 10.02 17.12 5.68
C LEU A 109 10.95 18.12 6.39
N LEU A 110 10.51 19.38 6.54
CA LEU A 110 11.33 20.44 7.13
C LEU A 110 11.47 20.29 8.64
N ASP A 111 10.45 19.75 9.31
CA ASP A 111 10.48 19.56 10.77
C ASP A 111 11.03 18.19 11.19
N HIS A 112 11.37 17.34 10.21
CA HIS A 112 11.79 15.95 10.42
C HIS A 112 10.85 15.21 11.38
N SER A 113 9.55 15.23 11.07
CA SER A 113 8.49 14.71 11.95
C SER A 113 7.62 13.64 11.27
N GLY A 114 7.04 12.74 12.07
CA GLY A 114 6.17 11.66 11.58
C GLY A 114 6.90 10.71 10.62
N PRO A 115 6.22 10.19 9.57
CA PRO A 115 6.82 9.33 8.56
C PRO A 115 8.08 9.89 7.86
N HIS A 116 8.26 11.21 7.82
CA HIS A 116 9.50 11.82 7.31
C HIS A 116 10.71 11.58 8.22
N LYS A 117 10.50 11.38 9.53
CA LYS A 117 11.57 11.03 10.48
C LYS A 117 11.95 9.56 10.40
N GLU A 118 11.00 8.71 10.04
CA GLU A 118 11.18 7.26 9.93
C GLU A 118 11.83 6.83 8.61
N ALA A 119 11.79 7.70 7.59
CA ALA A 119 12.39 7.49 6.27
C ALA A 119 13.89 7.78 6.28
#